data_AF-A0A5C5TZ64-F1
#
_entry.id   AF-A0A5C5TZ64-F1
#
_cell.length_a   1.000
_cell.length_b   1.000
_cell.length_c   1.000
_cell.angle_alpha   90.00
_cell.angle_beta   90.00
_cell.angle_gamma   90.00
#
_symmetry.space_group_name_H-M   'P 1'
#
loop_
_entity.id
_entity.type
_entity.pdbx_description
1 polymer ?
#
loop_
_entity_poly.entity_id
_entity_poly.type
_entity_poly.pdbx_seq_one_letter_code
_entity_poly.pdbx_strand_id
1 'polypeptide(L)'
;MSVRYMIRLPDPARARAAGEFAFRSQGAEGLAVELQEALRGDGLFQRWRAAQEDPDAVDPALGATDPSAVVEGAQHDLHVDLVATTSIPGAVFKHRMRLLAGSAWELRDVR
;
A
#
# COMPACT_ATOMS: atom_id res chain seq x y z
N MET A 1 -4.92 18.47 -1.49
CA MET A 1 -3.70 18.56 -0.66
C MET A 1 -3.08 17.17 -0.62
N SER A 2 -1.76 17.07 -0.76
CA SER A 2 -1.05 15.80 -0.59
C SER A 2 -0.68 15.60 0.89
N VAL A 3 -0.74 14.35 1.32
CA VAL A 3 -0.39 13.87 2.66
C VAL A 3 0.80 12.95 2.51
N ARG A 4 1.76 13.06 3.43
CA ARG A 4 2.95 12.21 3.51
C ARG A 4 2.77 11.17 4.60
N TYR A 5 2.70 9.91 4.22
CA TYR A 5 2.66 8.76 5.10
C TYR A 5 4.06 8.16 5.23
N MET A 6 4.56 8.04 6.46
CA MET A 6 5.81 7.33 6.74
C MET A 6 5.49 5.95 7.28
N ILE A 7 5.93 4.93 6.56
CA ILE A 7 5.61 3.52 6.83
C ILE A 7 6.90 2.79 7.16
N ARG A 8 6.83 1.88 8.14
CA ARG A 8 7.88 0.92 8.43
C ARG A 8 7.39 -0.50 8.19
N LEU A 9 8.19 -1.29 7.51
CA LEU A 9 8.03 -2.73 7.30
C LEU A 9 9.10 -3.43 8.14
N PRO A 10 8.81 -3.79 9.41
CA PRO A 10 9.79 -4.42 10.30
C PRO A 10 10.17 -5.83 9.85
N ASP A 11 9.29 -6.50 9.09
CA ASP A 11 9.54 -7.81 8.49
C ASP A 11 9.00 -7.81 7.05
N PRO A 12 9.83 -7.47 6.06
CA PRO A 12 9.42 -7.48 4.66
C PRO A 12 9.16 -8.89 4.12
N ALA A 13 9.67 -9.96 4.75
CA ALA A 13 9.33 -11.32 4.36
C ALA A 13 7.89 -11.65 4.76
N ARG A 14 7.49 -11.26 5.97
CA ARG A 14 6.11 -11.44 6.45
C ARG A 14 5.11 -10.55 5.72
N ALA A 15 5.49 -9.35 5.30
CA ALA A 15 4.67 -8.50 4.44
C ALA A 15 4.33 -9.18 3.11
N ARG A 16 5.30 -9.85 2.49
CA ARG A 16 5.11 -10.62 1.24
C ARG A 16 4.27 -11.89 1.43
N ALA A 17 4.23 -12.43 2.64
CA ALA A 17 3.41 -13.59 2.98
C ALA A 17 1.97 -13.21 3.37
N ALA A 18 1.55 -11.95 3.21
CA ALA A 18 0.26 -11.46 3.69
C ALA A 18 -0.96 -12.01 2.94
N GLY A 19 -0.77 -12.53 1.72
CA GLY A 19 -1.85 -13.13 0.93
C GLY A 19 -1.66 -12.96 -0.57
N GLU A 20 -2.73 -13.19 -1.32
CA GLU A 20 -2.75 -13.15 -2.79
C GLU A 20 -2.34 -11.79 -3.39
N PHE A 21 -2.65 -10.70 -2.68
CA PHE A 21 -2.38 -9.33 -3.11
C PHE A 21 -1.10 -8.75 -2.51
N ALA A 22 -0.30 -9.56 -1.83
CA ALA A 22 0.88 -9.09 -1.13
C ALA A 22 1.97 -8.57 -2.08
N PHE A 23 2.90 -7.79 -1.51
CA PHE A 23 4.10 -7.36 -2.22
C PHE A 23 4.85 -8.55 -2.83
N ARG A 24 5.40 -8.34 -4.04
CA ARG A 24 6.19 -9.38 -4.73
C ARG A 24 7.69 -9.08 -4.68
N SER A 25 8.05 -7.80 -4.69
CA SER A 25 9.42 -7.31 -4.66
C SER A 25 10.10 -7.53 -3.32
N GLN A 26 11.40 -7.81 -3.35
CA GLN A 26 12.18 -8.10 -2.15
C GLN A 26 12.95 -6.88 -1.61
N GLY A 27 13.27 -5.92 -2.48
CA GLY A 27 14.03 -4.72 -2.11
C GLY A 27 13.13 -3.50 -1.90
N ALA A 28 13.61 -2.54 -1.10
CA ALA A 28 12.89 -1.31 -0.79
C ALA A 28 12.44 -0.52 -2.03
N GLU A 29 13.26 -0.44 -3.08
CA GLU A 29 12.89 0.24 -4.33
C GLU A 29 11.71 -0.46 -5.03
N GLY A 30 11.74 -1.79 -5.13
CA GLY A 30 10.66 -2.54 -5.75
C GLY A 30 9.35 -2.46 -4.94
N LEU A 31 9.45 -2.49 -3.61
CA LEU A 31 8.32 -2.26 -2.71
C LEU A 31 7.72 -0.86 -2.90
N ALA A 32 8.56 0.16 -3.05
CA ALA A 32 8.13 1.52 -3.31
C ALA A 32 7.40 1.62 -4.66
N VAL A 33 7.95 1.02 -5.73
CA VAL A 33 7.31 0.98 -7.05
C VAL A 33 5.94 0.30 -6.97
N GLU A 34 5.84 -0.87 -6.35
CA GLU A 34 4.57 -1.59 -6.23
C GLU A 34 3.52 -0.80 -5.42
N LEU A 35 3.92 -0.18 -4.31
CA LEU A 35 3.03 0.67 -3.54
C LEU A 35 2.60 1.89 -4.35
N GLN A 36 3.52 2.51 -5.09
CA GLN A 36 3.21 3.64 -5.96
C GLN A 36 2.19 3.26 -7.04
N GLU A 37 2.38 2.12 -7.71
CA GLU A 37 1.43 1.62 -8.70
C GLU A 37 0.05 1.34 -8.09
N ALA A 38 0.02 0.77 -6.87
CA ALA A 38 -1.23 0.51 -6.14
C ALA A 38 -1.96 1.77 -5.66
N LEU A 39 -1.27 2.90 -5.54
CA LEU A 39 -1.86 4.20 -5.24
C LEU A 39 -2.28 4.96 -6.52
N ARG A 40 -1.49 4.85 -7.60
CA ARG A 40 -1.78 5.50 -8.87
C ARG A 40 -2.92 4.85 -9.65
N GLY A 41 -3.05 3.53 -9.54
CA GLY A 41 -4.05 2.74 -10.26
C GLY A 41 -5.06 2.08 -9.33
N ASP A 42 -6.23 1.75 -9.87
CA ASP A 42 -7.29 1.02 -9.17
C ASP A 42 -7.19 -0.50 -9.40
N GLY A 43 -6.24 -0.98 -10.21
CA GLY A 43 -6.13 -2.39 -10.56
C GLY A 43 -6.00 -3.34 -9.37
N LEU A 44 -5.31 -2.93 -8.29
CA LEU A 44 -5.28 -3.70 -7.04
C LEU A 44 -6.67 -3.79 -6.40
N PHE A 45 -7.37 -2.66 -6.33
CA PHE A 45 -8.72 -2.57 -5.77
C PHE A 45 -9.72 -3.40 -6.58
N GLN A 46 -9.69 -3.30 -7.91
CA GLN A 46 -10.62 -4.04 -8.77
C GLN A 46 -10.43 -5.55 -8.61
N ARG A 47 -9.19 -6.05 -8.55
CA ARG A 47 -8.92 -7.48 -8.30
C ARG A 47 -9.43 -7.92 -6.93
N TRP A 48 -9.16 -7.15 -5.89
CA TRP A 48 -9.65 -7.46 -4.54
C TRP A 48 -11.19 -7.40 -4.46
N ARG A 49 -11.80 -6.39 -5.08
CA ARG A 49 -13.26 -6.18 -5.16
C ARG A 49 -13.92 -7.36 -5.89
N ALA A 50 -13.34 -7.82 -7.00
CA ALA A 50 -13.84 -8.97 -7.75
C ALA A 50 -13.72 -10.29 -6.97
N ALA A 51 -12.82 -10.38 -5.99
CA ALA A 51 -12.68 -11.53 -5.10
C ALA A 51 -13.66 -11.50 -3.91
N GLN A 52 -14.44 -10.42 -3.73
CA GLN A 52 -15.46 -10.35 -2.68
C GLN A 52 -16.72 -11.11 -3.09
N GLU A 53 -17.46 -11.65 -2.11
CA GLU A 53 -18.72 -12.36 -2.34
C GLU A 53 -19.80 -11.45 -2.97
N ASP A 54 -19.80 -10.17 -2.59
CA ASP A 54 -20.64 -9.12 -3.18
C ASP A 54 -19.79 -7.90 -3.58
N PRO A 55 -19.30 -7.85 -4.83
CA PRO A 55 -18.51 -6.74 -5.33
C PRO A 55 -19.26 -5.40 -5.37
N ASP A 56 -20.60 -5.41 -5.50
CA ASP A 56 -21.40 -4.19 -5.66
C ASP A 56 -21.75 -3.54 -4.30
N ALA A 57 -21.68 -4.31 -3.22
CA ALA A 57 -21.78 -3.80 -1.84
C ALA A 57 -20.50 -3.10 -1.34
N VAL A 58 -19.38 -3.20 -2.06
CA VAL A 58 -18.10 -2.57 -1.68
C VAL A 58 -18.17 -1.06 -1.88
N ASP A 59 -17.76 -0.30 -0.85
CA ASP A 59 -17.70 1.17 -0.92
C ASP A 59 -16.80 1.65 -2.09
N PRO A 60 -17.36 2.37 -3.08
CA PRO A 60 -16.59 2.93 -4.19
C PRO A 60 -15.49 3.89 -3.75
N ALA A 61 -15.62 4.53 -2.58
CA ALA A 61 -14.61 5.43 -2.05
C ALA A 61 -13.28 4.72 -1.74
N LEU A 62 -13.29 3.40 -1.49
CA LEU A 62 -12.08 2.58 -1.37
C LEU A 62 -11.33 2.42 -2.69
N GLY A 63 -11.96 2.75 -3.82
CA GLY A 63 -11.37 2.79 -5.15
C GLY A 63 -10.63 4.08 -5.49
N ALA A 64 -10.49 5.02 -4.56
CA ALA A 64 -9.78 6.27 -4.80
C ALA A 64 -8.32 6.03 -5.23
N THR A 65 -7.89 6.75 -6.26
CA THR A 65 -6.53 6.70 -6.81
C THR A 65 -5.95 8.10 -6.88
N ASP A 66 -4.62 8.16 -6.94
CA ASP A 66 -3.88 9.39 -7.10
C ASP A 66 -2.76 9.19 -8.13
N PRO A 67 -2.97 9.60 -9.39
CA PRO A 67 -1.96 9.49 -10.44
C PRO A 67 -0.66 10.23 -10.13
N SER A 68 -0.69 11.22 -9.24
CA SER A 68 0.47 12.00 -8.81
C SER A 68 1.16 11.43 -7.57
N ALA A 69 0.69 10.30 -7.03
CA ALA A 69 1.30 9.67 -5.86
C ALA A 69 2.76 9.32 -6.13
N VAL A 70 3.63 9.60 -5.16
CA VAL A 70 5.05 9.25 -5.21
C VAL A 70 5.40 8.43 -3.98
N VAL A 71 6.15 7.35 -4.16
CA VAL A 71 6.63 6.53 -3.06
C VAL A 71 8.14 6.36 -3.17
N GLU A 72 8.81 6.60 -2.06
CA GLU A 72 10.24 6.38 -1.91
C GLU A 72 10.46 5.23 -0.91
N GLY A 73 11.44 4.38 -1.18
CA GLY A 73 11.80 3.27 -0.31
C GLY A 73 13.25 3.33 0.11
N ALA A 74 13.49 3.17 1.41
CA ALA A 74 14.81 3.08 2.01
C ALA A 74 15.00 1.68 2.62
N GLN A 75 16.01 0.97 2.13
CA GLN A 75 16.41 -0.31 2.70
C GLN A 75 17.27 -0.05 3.94
N HIS A 76 16.89 -0.64 5.07
CA HIS A 76 17.72 -0.76 6.25
C HIS A 76 18.04 -2.26 6.49
N ASP A 77 19.01 -2.56 7.36
CA ASP A 77 19.49 -3.93 7.57
C ASP A 77 18.37 -4.93 7.91
N LEU A 78 17.47 -4.55 8.82
CA LEU A 78 16.41 -5.44 9.33
C LEU A 78 15.00 -5.02 8.94
N HIS A 79 14.82 -3.85 8.33
CA HIS A 79 13.50 -3.31 8.00
C HIS A 79 13.57 -2.45 6.74
N VAL A 80 12.40 -2.18 6.17
CA VAL A 80 12.26 -1.23 5.06
C VAL A 80 11.40 -0.07 5.53
N ASP A 81 11.86 1.15 5.30
CA ASP A 81 11.05 2.35 5.51
C ASP A 81 10.55 2.84 4.14
N LEU A 82 9.25 3.09 4.03
CA LEU A 82 8.61 3.65 2.83
C LEU A 82 8.02 5.01 3.16
N VAL A 83 8.13 5.96 2.25
CA VAL A 83 7.51 7.28 2.36
C VAL A 83 6.60 7.49 1.17
N ALA A 84 5.29 7.51 1.41
CA ALA A 84 4.28 7.71 0.38
C ALA A 84 3.71 9.13 0.48
N THR A 85 3.83 9.92 -0.58
CA THR A 85 3.18 11.22 -0.71
C THR A 85 2.00 11.09 -1.66
N THR A 86 0.77 11.25 -1.15
CA THR A 86 -0.46 11.08 -1.92
C THR A 86 -1.61 11.92 -1.36
N SER A 87 -2.56 12.29 -2.22
CA SER A 87 -3.84 12.90 -1.85
C SER A 87 -4.91 11.88 -1.41
N ILE A 88 -4.60 10.58 -1.44
CA ILE A 88 -5.53 9.53 -1.02
C ILE A 88 -5.87 9.64 0.47
N PRO A 89 -7.16 9.49 0.85
CA PRO A 89 -7.58 9.51 2.25
C PRO A 89 -6.91 8.39 3.06
N GLY A 90 -6.58 8.68 4.32
CA GLY A 90 -5.89 7.73 5.19
C GLY A 90 -6.61 6.40 5.39
N ALA A 91 -7.94 6.35 5.31
CA ALA A 91 -8.70 5.10 5.37
C ALA A 91 -8.42 4.19 4.16
N VAL A 92 -8.41 4.77 2.95
CA VAL A 92 -8.11 4.08 1.69
C VAL A 92 -6.64 3.66 1.67
N PHE A 93 -5.73 4.54 2.11
CA PHE A 93 -4.30 4.21 2.22
C PHE A 93 -4.06 3.01 3.16
N LYS A 94 -4.66 3.02 4.36
CA LYS A 94 -4.58 1.90 5.32
C LYS A 94 -5.14 0.62 4.73
N HIS A 95 -6.23 0.70 3.97
CA HIS A 95 -6.80 -0.45 3.28
C HIS A 95 -5.83 -1.02 2.22
N ARG A 96 -5.20 -0.18 1.38
CA ARG A 96 -4.17 -0.60 0.42
C ARG A 96 -3.00 -1.30 1.10
N MET A 97 -2.50 -0.72 2.20
CA MET A 97 -1.42 -1.32 2.98
C MET A 97 -1.79 -2.68 3.59
N ARG A 98 -3.05 -2.86 4.03
CA ARG A 98 -3.54 -4.16 4.50
C ARG A 98 -3.58 -5.21 3.39
N LEU A 99 -3.88 -4.84 2.16
CA LEU A 99 -3.86 -5.78 1.03
C LEU A 99 -2.42 -6.18 0.67
N LEU A 100 -1.51 -5.21 0.62
CA LEU A 100 -0.12 -5.43 0.18
C LEU A 100 0.79 -6.04 1.25
N ALA A 101 0.59 -5.71 2.53
CA ALA A 101 1.47 -6.12 3.63
C ALA A 101 0.74 -6.75 4.82
N GLY A 102 -0.60 -6.90 4.75
CA GLY A 102 -1.38 -7.47 5.83
C GLY A 102 -1.24 -6.66 7.13
N SER A 103 -0.76 -7.32 8.18
CA SER A 103 -0.45 -6.71 9.48
C SER A 103 1.04 -6.43 9.69
N ALA A 104 1.91 -6.74 8.72
CA ALA A 104 3.36 -6.64 8.85
C ALA A 104 3.89 -5.25 8.48
N TRP A 105 3.20 -4.19 8.88
CA TRP A 105 3.57 -2.81 8.62
C TRP A 105 3.12 -1.89 9.77
N GLU A 106 3.82 -0.77 9.92
CA GLU A 106 3.55 0.25 10.92
C GLU A 106 3.43 1.62 10.26
N LEU A 107 2.40 2.38 10.64
CA LEU A 107 2.31 3.80 10.29
C LEU A 107 3.07 4.61 11.34
N ARG A 108 4.20 5.20 10.96
CA ARG A 108 5.08 5.94 11.86
C ARG A 108 4.64 7.38 12.02
N ASP A 109 4.28 8.02 10.92
CA ASP A 109 3.90 9.44 10.90
C ASP A 109 2.99 9.76 9.72
N VAL A 110 2.21 10.83 9.86
CA VAL A 110 1.32 11.39 8.82
C VAL A 110 1.45 12.90 8.84
N ARG A 111 1.93 13.49 7.74
CA ARG A 111 2.18 14.94 7.63
C ARG A 111 1.50 15.57 6.42
#